data_AF-A0A317L4G3-F1
#
_entry.id   AF-A0A317L4G3-F1
#
_cell.length_a   1.000
_cell.length_b   1.000
_cell.length_c   1.000
_cell.angle_alpha   90.00
_cell.angle_beta   90.00
_cell.angle_gamma   90.00
#
_symmetry.space_group_name_H-M   'P 1'
#
loop_
_entity.id
_entity.type
_entity.pdbx_description
1 polymer ?
#
loop_
_entity_poly.entity_id
_entity_poly.type
_entity_poly.pdbx_seq_one_letter_code
_entity_poly.pdbx_strand_id
1 'polypeptide(L)'
;MLHKLVTAPMRLVKTIGEKVQEEVDQELYDLPTIQQKLIHLQAIYEQGDLPEVEFKVREADLLTKYENAKQRELEQWEEMTKRRD
;
A
#
# COMPACT_ATOMS: atom_id res chain seq x y z
N MET A 1 28.51 13.10 -32.93
CA MET A 1 28.99 12.09 -31.97
C MET A 1 27.79 11.54 -31.20
N LEU A 2 27.14 10.50 -31.74
CA LEU A 2 25.88 9.93 -31.23
C LEU A 2 25.90 8.40 -31.33
N HIS A 3 27.02 7.79 -30.99
CA HIS A 3 27.13 6.33 -30.91
C HIS A 3 27.75 5.97 -29.58
N LYS A 4 26.88 5.57 -28.64
CA LYS A 4 27.03 4.40 -27.76
C LYS A 4 25.87 4.37 -26.77
N LEU A 5 24.69 4.08 -27.29
CA LEU A 5 23.74 3.24 -26.57
C LEU A 5 24.24 1.79 -26.67
N VAL A 6 23.76 0.97 -25.74
CA VAL A 6 23.70 -0.50 -25.81
C VAL A 6 24.98 -1.24 -25.40
N THR A 7 25.15 -1.47 -24.10
CA THR A 7 25.50 -2.77 -23.50
C THR A 7 25.48 -2.66 -21.98
N ALA A 8 24.30 -2.81 -21.38
CA ALA A 8 24.07 -3.59 -20.14
C ALA A 8 22.59 -3.48 -19.69
N PRO A 9 21.63 -4.05 -20.45
CA PRO A 9 20.31 -4.34 -19.90
C PRO A 9 20.38 -5.64 -19.08
N MET A 10 19.49 -5.78 -18.08
CA MET A 10 19.11 -7.01 -17.35
C MET A 10 19.56 -7.19 -15.89
N ARG A 11 20.53 -6.46 -15.32
CA ARG A 11 20.86 -6.59 -13.88
C ARG A 11 20.15 -5.63 -12.94
N LEU A 12 19.73 -4.46 -13.42
CA LEU A 12 19.09 -3.42 -12.60
C LEU A 12 17.58 -3.63 -12.35
N VAL A 13 16.91 -4.44 -13.17
CA VAL A 13 15.45 -4.66 -13.04
C VAL A 13 15.14 -5.66 -11.92
N LYS A 14 16.04 -6.61 -11.64
CA LYS A 14 15.81 -7.66 -10.64
C LYS A 14 15.84 -7.12 -9.20
N THR A 15 16.65 -6.09 -8.93
CA THR A 15 16.83 -5.52 -7.59
C THR A 15 15.66 -4.62 -7.15
N ILE A 16 14.93 -4.02 -8.10
CA ILE A 16 13.71 -3.27 -7.77
C ILE A 16 12.56 -4.25 -7.49
N GLY A 17 12.46 -5.36 -8.22
CA GLY A 17 11.40 -6.36 -7.99
C GLY A 17 11.46 -7.02 -6.61
N GLU A 18 12.65 -7.37 -6.12
CA GLU A 18 12.83 -8.07 -4.83
C GLU A 18 12.62 -7.13 -3.62
N LYS A 19 12.96 -5.84 -3.73
CA LYS A 19 12.77 -4.86 -2.64
C LYS A 19 11.36 -4.27 -2.58
N VAL A 20 10.69 -4.18 -3.73
CA VAL A 20 9.26 -3.81 -3.78
C VAL A 20 8.40 -4.89 -3.14
N GLN A 21 8.74 -6.18 -3.24
CA GLN A 21 7.90 -7.23 -2.67
C GLN A 21 7.83 -7.21 -1.13
N GLU A 22 8.95 -6.96 -0.43
CA GLU A 22 8.96 -6.84 1.03
C GLU A 22 8.33 -5.53 1.54
N GLU A 23 8.52 -4.41 0.85
CA GLU A 23 7.85 -3.16 1.23
C GLU A 23 6.36 -3.15 0.87
N VAL A 24 5.93 -3.85 -0.18
CA VAL A 24 4.51 -3.98 -0.51
C VAL A 24 3.76 -4.75 0.58
N ASP A 25 4.35 -5.79 1.17
CA ASP A 25 3.74 -6.53 2.27
C ASP A 25 3.65 -5.69 3.56
N GLN A 26 4.61 -4.78 3.81
CA GLN A 26 4.51 -3.82 4.91
C GLN A 26 3.53 -2.67 4.62
N GLU A 27 3.54 -2.09 3.42
CA GLU A 27 2.60 -1.04 2.99
C GLU A 27 1.15 -1.52 2.95
N LEU A 28 0.92 -2.82 2.69
CA LEU A 28 -0.43 -3.40 2.66
C LEU A 28 -1.13 -3.36 4.01
N TYR A 29 -0.37 -3.27 5.12
CA TYR A 29 -0.88 -3.20 6.48
C TYR A 29 -0.49 -1.93 7.22
N ASP A 30 0.18 -0.98 6.57
CA ASP A 30 0.49 0.31 7.15
C ASP A 30 -0.77 1.20 7.16
N LEU A 31 -1.28 1.46 8.36
CA LEU A 31 -2.50 2.24 8.58
C LEU A 31 -2.45 3.64 7.93
N PRO A 32 -1.38 4.44 8.12
CA PRO A 32 -1.18 5.70 7.39
C PRO A 32 -1.32 5.57 5.88
N THR A 33 -0.69 4.55 5.29
CA THR A 33 -0.73 4.31 3.85
C THR A 33 -2.15 3.98 3.37
N ILE A 34 -2.90 3.15 4.10
CA ILE A 34 -4.30 2.83 3.77
C ILE A 34 -5.19 4.08 3.88
N GLN A 35 -5.00 4.90 4.92
CA GLN A 35 -5.72 6.16 5.10
C GLN A 35 -5.43 7.14 3.96
N GLN A 36 -4.17 7.27 3.54
CA GLN A 36 -3.80 8.11 2.41
C GLN A 36 -4.43 7.63 1.10
N LYS A 37 -4.49 6.31 0.87
CA LYS A 37 -5.16 5.69 -0.28
C LYS A 37 -6.66 5.99 -0.29
N LEU A 38 -7.33 5.94 0.87
CA LEU A 38 -8.75 6.29 1.01
C LEU A 38 -9.01 7.77 0.70
N ILE A 39 -8.19 8.69 1.25
CA ILE A 39 -8.30 10.13 0.98
C ILE A 39 -8.11 10.42 -0.51
N HIS A 40 -7.10 9.80 -1.13
CA HIS A 40 -6.84 9.97 -2.55
C HIS A 40 -7.98 9.43 -3.43
N LEU A 41 -8.52 8.25 -3.08
CA LEU A 41 -9.65 7.65 -3.76
C LEU A 41 -10.88 8.57 -3.72
N GLN A 42 -11.18 9.14 -2.56
CA GLN A 42 -12.26 10.11 -2.38
C GLN A 42 -12.03 11.37 -3.24
N ALA A 43 -10.81 11.90 -3.26
CA ALA A 43 -10.49 13.08 -4.07
C ALA A 43 -10.69 12.86 -5.57
N ILE A 44 -10.31 11.68 -6.10
CA ILE A 44 -10.54 11.33 -7.51
C ILE A 44 -12.03 11.20 -7.79
N TYR A 45 -12.78 10.55 -6.90
CA TYR A 45 -14.23 10.41 -7.03
C TYR A 45 -14.93 11.78 -7.04
N GLU A 46 -14.56 12.68 -6.14
CA GLU A 46 -15.09 14.05 -6.07
C GLU A 46 -14.78 14.89 -7.31
N GLN A 47 -13.65 14.63 -7.98
CA GLN A 47 -13.30 15.26 -9.26
C GLN A 47 -14.12 14.71 -10.44
N GLY A 48 -14.88 13.63 -10.24
CA GLY A 48 -15.67 12.96 -11.28
C GLY A 48 -14.84 12.04 -12.19
N ASP A 49 -13.57 11.81 -11.83
CA ASP A 49 -12.64 10.99 -12.61
C ASP A 49 -12.80 9.48 -12.35
N LEU A 50 -13.71 9.09 -11.46
CA LEU A 50 -13.98 7.70 -11.10
C LEU A 50 -15.49 7.41 -11.03
N PRO A 51 -16.00 6.37 -11.72
CA PRO A 51 -17.40 5.95 -11.58
C PRO A 51 -17.74 5.50 -10.16
N GLU A 52 -18.96 5.80 -9.69
CA GLU A 52 -19.41 5.46 -8.32
C GLU A 52 -19.28 3.96 -8.00
N VAL A 53 -19.65 3.08 -8.94
CA VAL A 53 -19.54 1.63 -8.75
C VAL A 53 -18.09 1.22 -8.51
N GLU A 54 -17.15 1.81 -9.25
CA GLU A 54 -15.73 1.53 -9.12
C GLU A 54 -15.16 2.10 -7.83
N PHE A 55 -15.57 3.32 -7.46
CA PHE A 55 -15.26 3.93 -6.18
C PHE A 55 -15.68 3.03 -5.02
N LYS A 56 -16.93 2.55 -5.00
CA LYS A 56 -17.48 1.73 -3.92
C LYS A 56 -16.77 0.40 -3.75
N VAL A 57 -16.40 -0.26 -4.85
CA VAL A 57 -15.65 -1.51 -4.82
C VAL A 57 -14.25 -1.30 -4.24
N ARG A 58 -13.55 -0.25 -4.68
CA ARG A 58 -12.20 0.07 -4.20
C ARG A 58 -12.21 0.55 -2.74
N GLU A 59 -13.21 1.34 -2.36
CA GLU A 59 -13.42 1.82 -0.99
C GLU A 59 -13.62 0.66 -0.02
N ALA A 60 -14.49 -0.30 -0.35
CA ALA A 60 -14.75 -1.47 0.48
C ALA A 60 -13.50 -2.35 0.70
N ASP A 61 -12.69 -2.55 -0.35
CA ASP A 61 -11.42 -3.29 -0.24
C ASP A 61 -10.41 -2.59 0.69
N LEU A 62 -10.25 -1.26 0.54
CA LEU A 62 -9.36 -0.47 1.40
C LEU A 62 -9.84 -0.44 2.85
N LEU A 63 -11.15 -0.33 3.10
CA LEU A 63 -11.71 -0.38 4.46
C LEU A 63 -11.51 -1.74 5.11
N THR A 64 -11.69 -2.84 4.36
CA THR A 64 -11.41 -4.19 4.87
C THR A 64 -9.94 -4.34 5.28
N LYS A 65 -9.01 -3.79 4.49
CA LYS A 65 -7.58 -3.78 4.83
C LYS A 65 -7.30 -2.93 6.07
N TYR A 66 -7.95 -1.77 6.19
CA TYR A 66 -7.83 -0.87 7.33
C TYR A 66 -8.27 -1.56 8.63
N GLU A 67 -9.42 -2.23 8.63
CA GLU A 67 -9.94 -2.96 9.78
C GLU A 67 -8.96 -4.06 10.23
N ASN A 68 -8.47 -4.86 9.29
CA ASN A 68 -7.49 -5.90 9.58
C ASN A 68 -6.17 -5.33 10.16
N ALA A 69 -5.70 -4.21 9.61
CA ALA A 69 -4.50 -3.55 10.12
C ALA A 69 -4.71 -2.99 11.53
N LYS A 70 -5.88 -2.38 11.80
CA LYS A 70 -6.25 -1.88 13.14
C LYS A 70 -6.36 -3.00 14.16
N GLN A 71 -6.96 -4.12 13.79
CA GLN A 71 -7.10 -5.27 14.66
C GLN A 71 -5.72 -5.82 15.10
N ARG A 72 -4.78 -5.95 14.16
CA ARG A 72 -3.41 -6.38 14.45
C ARG A 72 -2.66 -5.39 15.35
N GLU A 73 -2.84 -4.09 15.15
CA GLU A 73 -2.27 -3.06 16.02
C GLU A 73 -2.78 -3.25 17.47
N LEU A 74 -4.09 -3.43 17.66
CA LEU A 74 -4.68 -3.65 18.97
C LEU A 74 -4.16 -4.93 19.64
N GLU A 75 -4.08 -6.04 18.90
CA GLU A 75 -3.56 -7.31 19.40
C GLU A 75 -2.11 -7.19 19.87
N GLN A 76 -1.26 -6.51 19.10
CA GLN A 76 0.12 -6.23 19.48
C GLN A 76 0.21 -5.36 20.74
N TRP A 77 -0.64 -4.34 20.85
CA TRP A 77 -0.73 -3.50 22.05
C TRP A 77 -1.14 -4.30 23.28
N GLU A 78 -2.14 -5.17 23.16
CA GLU A 78 -2.57 -6.05 24.24
C GLU A 78 -1.49 -7.05 24.68
N GLU A 79 -0.73 -7.60 23.73
CA GLU A 79 0.40 -8.48 24.08
C GLU A 79 1.49 -7.73 24.85
N MET A 80 1.80 -6.49 24.45
CA MET A 80 2.80 -5.68 25.13
C MET A 80 2.39 -5.28 26.55
N THR A 81 1.10 -5.04 26.79
CA THR A 81 0.59 -4.74 28.14
C THR A 81 0.57 -5.99 29.02
N LYS A 82 0.14 -7.14 28.49
CA LYS A 82 0.12 -8.44 29.22
C LYS A 82 1.51 -8.96 29.60
N ARG A 83 2.58 -8.60 28.88
CA ARG A 83 3.98 -8.98 29.21
C ARG A 83 4.63 -8.11 30.29
N ARG A 84 4.00 -7.00 30.68
CA ARG A 84 4.53 -6.06 31.69
C ARG A 84 4.03 -6.30 33.12
N ASP A 85 3.05 -7.19 33.28
CA ASP A 85 2.52 -7.66 34.58
C ASP A 85 3.10 -9.04 34.94
#